data_AF-A0A9X2SLC8-F1
#
_entry.id   AF-A0A9X2SLC8-F1
#
_cell.length_a   1.000
_cell.length_b   1.000
_cell.length_c   1.000
_cell.angle_alpha   90.00
_cell.angle_beta   90.00
_cell.angle_gamma   90.00
#
_symmetry.space_group_name_H-M   'P 1'
#
loop_
_entity.id
_entity.type
_entity.pdbx_description
1 polymer ?
#
loop_
_entity_poly.entity_id
_entity_poly.type
_entity_poly.pdbx_seq_one_letter_code
_entity_poly.pdbx_strand_id
1 'polypeptide(L)'
;MSVPGPQMPYFPPAPARLKRRKWPWVVGVLVAVPALAVGVVLAIAVGDMAAGPCQDKSQHVPCVGPGGTWISADGQARPRDAAAPATTSPSIPAFVAPTTSEPALPEPTAKDYSVDLAVVSKQCFGSAGCNVVVEPKLNALGASTLLWECDITYGISGDDSGELIETAYAQGGSSYRVDRTVMSTKNTKVVPKASVTAVSCRRP
;
A
#
# COMPACT_ATOMS: atom_id res chain seq x y z
N MET A 1 63.54 9.60 -37.64
CA MET A 1 62.73 10.50 -36.80
C MET A 1 61.54 9.69 -36.32
N SER A 2 61.59 9.20 -35.07
CA SER A 2 60.56 8.31 -34.52
C SER A 2 59.45 9.14 -33.88
N VAL A 3 58.22 8.96 -34.36
CA VAL A 3 57.02 9.65 -33.85
C VAL A 3 56.66 9.06 -32.48
N PRO A 4 56.52 9.87 -31.41
CA PRO A 4 56.06 9.37 -30.12
C PRO A 4 54.58 8.96 -30.22
N GLY A 5 54.27 7.73 -29.82
CA GLY A 5 52.89 7.24 -29.76
C GLY A 5 52.05 7.94 -28.68
N PRO A 6 50.71 7.92 -28.82
CA PRO A 6 49.79 8.56 -27.89
C PRO A 6 49.87 7.95 -26.49
N GLN A 7 50.10 8.82 -25.50
CA GLN A 7 50.11 8.46 -24.08
C GLN A 7 48.68 8.12 -23.64
N MET A 8 48.44 6.86 -23.25
CA MET A 8 47.14 6.47 -22.69
C MET A 8 46.98 7.04 -21.26
N PRO A 9 45.83 7.64 -20.92
CA PRO A 9 45.56 8.14 -19.57
C PRO A 9 45.60 7.01 -18.54
N TYR A 10 46.42 7.18 -17.51
CA TYR A 10 46.48 6.26 -16.37
C TYR A 10 45.22 6.37 -15.52
N PHE A 11 44.42 5.30 -15.45
CA PHE A 11 43.29 5.18 -14.55
C PHE A 11 43.72 4.41 -13.28
N PRO A 12 43.67 5.01 -12.09
CA PRO A 12 43.95 4.28 -10.87
C PRO A 12 42.84 3.23 -10.61
N PRO A 13 43.19 2.04 -10.11
CA PRO A 13 42.20 1.03 -9.76
C PRO A 13 41.31 1.52 -8.61
N ALA A 14 40.01 1.26 -8.72
CA ALA A 14 39.03 1.64 -7.71
C ALA A 14 39.34 1.01 -6.34
N PRO A 15 39.14 1.74 -5.22
CA PRO A 15 39.35 1.17 -3.88
C PRO A 15 38.38 0.00 -3.63
N ALA A 16 38.92 -1.10 -3.13
CA ALA A 16 38.16 -2.31 -2.81
C ALA A 16 37.04 -1.99 -1.79
N ARG A 17 35.79 -2.26 -2.18
CA ARG A 17 34.62 -2.12 -1.28
C ARG A 17 34.75 -3.11 -0.13
N LEU A 18 34.94 -2.60 1.08
CA LEU A 18 34.88 -3.40 2.30
C LEU A 18 33.47 -3.99 2.46
N LYS A 19 33.41 -5.33 2.44
CA LYS A 19 32.20 -6.14 2.57
C LYS A 19 31.67 -6.03 4.00
N ARG A 20 30.60 -5.26 4.22
CA ARG A 20 29.91 -5.17 5.51
C ARG A 20 29.41 -6.56 5.93
N ARG A 21 29.94 -7.02 7.06
CA ARG A 21 29.69 -8.31 7.72
C ARG A 21 28.24 -8.32 8.25
N LYS A 22 27.40 -9.23 7.75
CA LYS A 22 26.06 -9.52 8.29
C LYS A 22 26.21 -10.55 9.42
N TRP A 23 25.67 -10.24 10.59
CA TRP A 23 25.57 -11.13 11.77
C TRP A 23 24.20 -10.90 12.45
N PRO A 24 23.66 -11.85 13.23
CA PRO A 24 22.43 -12.57 12.86
C PRO A 24 21.35 -12.50 13.96
N TRP A 25 20.14 -12.09 13.59
CA TRP A 25 18.94 -12.19 14.44
C TRP A 25 18.28 -13.56 14.28
N VAL A 26 18.99 -14.63 14.66
CA VAL A 26 18.44 -16.00 14.70
C VAL A 26 18.56 -16.54 16.12
N VAL A 27 17.82 -15.95 17.06
CA VAL A 27 17.54 -16.56 18.38
C VAL A 27 16.14 -16.06 18.83
N GLY A 28 15.08 -16.79 18.49
CA GLY A 28 13.73 -16.39 18.92
C GLY A 28 12.57 -17.27 18.46
N VAL A 29 12.79 -18.57 18.18
CA VAL A 29 11.74 -19.46 17.61
C VAL A 29 11.54 -20.76 18.42
N LEU A 30 12.10 -20.95 19.61
CA LEU A 30 12.20 -22.31 20.19
C LEU A 30 11.73 -22.52 21.64
N VAL A 31 10.70 -21.83 22.16
CA VAL A 31 10.16 -22.14 23.52
C VAL A 31 8.65 -21.91 23.71
N ALA A 32 7.77 -22.17 22.73
CA ALA A 32 6.32 -21.97 22.95
C ALA A 32 5.41 -23.04 22.32
N VAL A 33 5.80 -24.32 22.32
CA VAL A 33 5.02 -25.38 21.64
C VAL A 33 4.58 -26.61 22.49
N PRO A 34 5.06 -26.96 23.70
CA PRO A 34 4.61 -28.21 24.32
C PRO A 34 3.62 -28.05 25.51
N ALA A 35 2.62 -27.15 25.43
CA ALA A 35 1.62 -27.00 26.51
C ALA A 35 0.16 -27.31 26.10
N LEU A 36 -0.09 -27.76 24.86
CA LEU A 36 -1.45 -27.89 24.30
C LEU A 36 -1.93 -29.34 24.07
N ALA A 37 -1.21 -30.36 24.55
CA ALA A 37 -1.49 -31.76 24.18
C ALA A 37 -2.12 -32.64 25.28
N VAL A 38 -2.30 -32.17 26.52
CA VAL A 38 -2.75 -33.04 27.65
C VAL A 38 -4.21 -32.78 28.09
N GLY A 39 -4.85 -31.70 27.64
CA GLY A 39 -6.22 -31.34 28.07
C GLY A 39 -7.38 -31.97 27.28
N VAL A 40 -7.13 -32.57 26.11
CA VAL A 40 -8.21 -32.89 25.14
C VAL A 40 -8.73 -34.33 25.26
N VAL A 41 -8.13 -35.20 26.09
CA VAL A 41 -8.44 -36.64 26.07
C VAL A 41 -9.38 -37.12 27.20
N LEU A 42 -9.73 -36.27 28.17
CA LEU A 42 -10.50 -36.70 29.35
C LEU A 42 -11.99 -36.27 29.39
N ALA A 43 -12.57 -35.83 28.28
CA ALA A 43 -13.96 -35.33 28.23
C ALA A 43 -14.93 -36.16 27.36
N ILE A 44 -14.52 -37.32 26.82
CA ILE A 44 -15.34 -38.11 25.88
C ILE A 44 -15.92 -39.39 26.52
N ALA A 45 -15.94 -39.48 27.85
CA ALA A 45 -16.52 -40.62 28.54
C ALA A 45 -17.59 -40.16 29.52
N VAL A 46 -18.82 -40.64 29.30
CA VAL A 46 -20.01 -40.56 30.19
C VAL A 46 -20.87 -39.30 29.98
N GLY A 47 -21.97 -39.46 29.24
CA GLY A 47 -23.05 -38.46 29.24
C GLY A 47 -24.10 -38.56 28.14
N ASP A 48 -24.57 -39.77 27.81
CA ASP A 48 -25.79 -39.93 27.00
C ASP A 48 -27.00 -39.79 27.94
N MET A 49 -27.66 -38.63 27.96
CA MET A 49 -29.06 -38.47 28.44
C MET A 49 -29.73 -37.25 27.78
N ALA A 50 -30.63 -37.57 26.85
CA ALA A 50 -31.88 -36.86 26.53
C ALA A 50 -31.92 -35.33 26.79
N ALA A 51 -31.38 -34.54 25.86
CA ALA A 51 -31.72 -33.13 25.72
C ALA A 51 -32.31 -32.90 24.33
N GLY A 52 -33.64 -32.78 24.25
CA GLY A 52 -34.29 -32.30 23.03
C GLY A 52 -33.83 -30.86 22.73
N PRO A 53 -33.67 -30.47 21.46
CA PRO A 53 -33.00 -29.24 21.03
C PRO A 53 -33.72 -27.92 21.40
N CYS A 54 -34.71 -27.95 22.29
CA CYS A 54 -35.53 -26.78 22.64
C CYS A 54 -35.58 -26.47 24.15
N GLN A 55 -34.85 -27.19 25.01
CA GLN A 55 -34.82 -26.91 26.45
C GLN A 55 -33.69 -25.98 26.89
N ASP A 56 -32.77 -25.64 25.98
CA ASP A 56 -31.69 -24.72 26.30
C ASP A 56 -32.22 -23.27 26.32
N LYS A 57 -32.23 -22.64 27.49
CA LYS A 57 -32.68 -21.24 27.72
C LYS A 57 -31.89 -20.20 26.91
N SER A 58 -30.87 -20.63 26.18
CA SER A 58 -29.98 -19.81 25.37
C SER A 58 -30.48 -19.59 23.92
N GLN A 59 -31.46 -20.35 23.43
CA GLN A 59 -31.99 -20.15 22.07
C GLN A 59 -33.18 -19.18 22.05
N HIS A 60 -33.07 -18.10 21.27
CA HIS A 60 -34.18 -17.21 20.97
C HIS A 60 -35.17 -17.89 20.02
N VAL A 61 -36.46 -17.77 20.33
CA VAL A 61 -37.59 -18.20 19.50
C VAL A 61 -37.49 -17.57 18.09
N PRO A 62 -37.88 -18.26 17.00
CA PRO A 62 -38.47 -19.61 16.92
C PRO A 62 -37.48 -20.73 16.62
N CYS A 63 -37.65 -21.88 17.29
CA CYS A 63 -36.89 -23.11 17.06
C CYS A 63 -37.78 -24.22 16.47
N VAL A 64 -37.18 -25.10 15.65
CA VAL A 64 -37.87 -26.19 14.94
C VAL A 64 -37.62 -27.50 15.67
N GLY A 65 -38.69 -28.15 16.15
CA GLY A 65 -38.60 -29.44 16.80
C GLY A 65 -38.47 -30.61 15.81
N PRO A 66 -37.99 -31.78 16.25
CA PRO A 66 -38.07 -33.01 15.47
C PRO A 66 -39.54 -33.31 15.16
N GLY A 67 -39.88 -33.51 13.87
CA GLY A 67 -41.26 -33.71 13.42
C GLY A 67 -41.93 -32.48 12.79
N GLY A 68 -41.21 -31.36 12.62
CA GLY A 68 -41.68 -30.22 11.85
C GLY A 68 -42.71 -29.33 12.55
N THR A 69 -42.84 -29.45 13.87
CA THR A 69 -43.63 -28.53 14.71
C THR A 69 -42.78 -27.32 15.10
N TRP A 70 -43.41 -26.14 15.12
CA TRP A 70 -42.76 -24.88 15.51
C TRP A 70 -43.29 -24.46 16.87
N ILE A 71 -42.40 -24.01 17.75
CA ILE A 71 -42.77 -23.40 19.04
C ILE A 71 -42.75 -21.89 18.85
N SER A 72 -43.91 -21.27 19.02
CA SER A 72 -44.10 -19.83 18.87
C SER A 72 -43.72 -19.09 20.17
N ALA A 73 -43.54 -17.77 20.13
CA ALA A 73 -43.01 -16.97 21.26
C ALA A 73 -43.90 -16.98 22.51
N ASP A 74 -45.15 -17.38 22.34
CA ASP A 74 -46.15 -17.66 23.36
C ASP A 74 -46.03 -19.06 23.99
N GLY A 75 -45.02 -19.86 23.62
CA GLY A 75 -44.76 -21.19 24.17
C GLY A 75 -45.72 -22.29 23.67
N GLN A 76 -46.58 -21.98 22.71
CA GLN A 76 -47.53 -22.92 22.11
C GLN A 76 -46.88 -23.65 20.92
N ALA A 77 -46.98 -24.98 20.90
CA ALA A 77 -46.60 -25.81 19.77
C ALA A 77 -47.73 -25.80 18.73
N ARG A 78 -47.45 -25.37 17.49
CA ARG A 78 -48.44 -25.35 16.39
C ARG A 78 -48.05 -26.32 15.27
N PRO A 79 -49.01 -27.08 14.70
CA PRO A 79 -48.79 -27.90 13.51
C PRO A 79 -48.36 -27.04 12.31
N ARG A 80 -47.52 -27.60 11.43
CA ARG A 80 -46.96 -26.92 10.24
C ARG A 80 -48.03 -26.46 9.24
N ASP A 81 -49.23 -27.03 9.30
CA ASP A 81 -50.34 -26.75 8.39
C ASP A 81 -51.38 -25.78 8.95
N ALA A 82 -51.12 -25.18 10.12
CA ALA A 82 -51.96 -24.11 10.63
C ALA A 82 -51.77 -22.88 9.74
N ALA A 83 -52.74 -22.67 8.83
CA ALA A 83 -52.83 -21.52 7.96
C ALA A 83 -52.50 -20.23 8.72
N ALA A 84 -51.48 -19.53 8.25
CA ALA A 84 -51.05 -18.26 8.83
C ALA A 84 -52.26 -17.31 8.91
N PRO A 85 -52.48 -16.62 10.05
CA PRO A 85 -53.47 -15.56 10.09
C PRO A 85 -53.10 -14.53 9.03
N ALA A 86 -54.06 -14.23 8.14
CA ALA A 86 -53.92 -13.24 7.09
C ALA A 86 -53.53 -11.90 7.70
N THR A 87 -52.23 -11.61 7.67
CA THR A 87 -51.69 -10.33 8.12
C THR A 87 -51.97 -9.36 6.99
N THR A 88 -53.03 -8.57 7.14
CA THR A 88 -53.24 -7.33 6.38
C THR A 88 -51.95 -6.52 6.48
N SER A 89 -51.20 -6.49 5.39
CA SER A 89 -49.94 -5.77 5.27
C SER A 89 -50.19 -4.27 5.47
N PRO A 90 -49.76 -3.65 6.58
CA PRO A 90 -49.65 -2.21 6.59
C PRO A 90 -48.51 -1.86 5.62
N SER A 91 -48.77 -1.03 4.61
CA SER A 91 -47.73 -0.47 3.74
C SER A 91 -46.62 0.12 4.60
N ILE A 92 -45.52 -0.61 4.72
CA ILE A 92 -44.29 -0.14 5.35
C ILE A 92 -43.74 0.93 4.39
N PRO A 93 -43.53 2.18 4.83
CA PRO A 93 -42.85 3.16 3.99
C PRO A 93 -41.48 2.60 3.60
N ALA A 94 -41.16 2.66 2.31
CA ALA A 94 -39.90 2.17 1.78
C ALA A 94 -38.74 2.71 2.61
N PHE A 95 -38.02 1.81 3.28
CA PHE A 95 -36.81 2.14 4.01
C PHE A 95 -35.77 2.58 2.98
N VAL A 96 -35.58 3.90 2.84
CA VAL A 96 -34.48 4.45 2.06
C VAL A 96 -33.21 4.02 2.79
N ALA A 97 -32.45 3.10 2.20
CA ALA A 97 -31.12 2.76 2.70
C ALA A 97 -30.33 4.07 2.85
N PRO A 98 -29.68 4.33 3.98
CA PRO A 98 -28.78 5.47 4.08
C PRO A 98 -27.70 5.26 3.03
N THR A 99 -27.65 6.14 2.04
CA THR A 99 -26.48 6.27 1.17
C THR A 99 -25.33 6.69 2.07
N THR A 100 -24.59 5.72 2.61
CA THR A 100 -23.28 5.97 3.21
C THR A 100 -22.42 6.49 2.07
N SER A 101 -22.37 7.82 1.94
CA SER A 101 -21.39 8.51 1.13
C SER A 101 -20.03 8.13 1.71
N GLU A 102 -19.37 7.15 1.10
CA GLU A 102 -17.95 6.89 1.34
C GLU A 102 -17.24 8.25 1.21
N PRO A 103 -16.45 8.70 2.21
CA PRO A 103 -15.71 9.94 2.09
C PRO A 103 -14.82 9.82 0.86
N ALA A 104 -15.16 10.56 -0.20
CA ALA A 104 -14.34 10.63 -1.39
C ALA A 104 -13.00 11.23 -0.97
N LEU A 105 -11.99 10.39 -0.82
CA LEU A 105 -10.64 10.87 -0.57
C LEU A 105 -10.24 11.77 -1.75
N PRO A 106 -9.82 13.01 -1.49
CA PRO A 106 -9.43 13.91 -2.55
C PRO A 106 -8.27 13.29 -3.33
N GLU A 107 -8.41 13.25 -4.65
CA GLU A 107 -7.33 12.84 -5.53
C GLU A 107 -6.18 13.87 -5.41
N PRO A 108 -4.94 13.42 -5.17
CA PRO A 108 -3.82 14.34 -5.00
C PRO A 108 -3.48 14.99 -6.35
N THR A 109 -3.19 16.28 -6.30
CA THR A 109 -2.89 17.11 -7.46
C THR A 109 -1.41 17.42 -7.56
N ALA A 110 -0.96 18.02 -8.67
CA ALA A 110 0.44 18.44 -8.85
C ALA A 110 0.98 19.36 -7.75
N LYS A 111 0.12 20.11 -7.06
CA LYS A 111 0.51 21.01 -5.95
C LYS A 111 0.82 20.28 -4.65
N ASP A 112 0.39 19.03 -4.54
CA ASP A 112 0.63 18.18 -3.37
C ASP A 112 2.00 17.49 -3.42
N TYR A 113 2.75 17.71 -4.51
CA TYR A 113 4.09 17.19 -4.73
C TYR A 113 5.08 18.32 -4.99
N SER A 114 6.27 18.18 -4.40
CA SER A 114 7.43 19.00 -4.72
C SER A 114 8.57 18.11 -5.20
N VAL A 115 9.31 18.57 -6.20
CA VAL A 115 10.50 17.87 -6.72
C VAL A 115 11.71 18.76 -6.48
N ASP A 116 12.62 18.30 -5.63
CA ASP A 116 13.89 18.96 -5.38
C ASP A 116 15.00 18.23 -6.12
N LEU A 117 15.89 18.94 -6.82
CA LEU A 117 17.01 18.32 -7.51
C LEU A 117 18.26 18.32 -6.63
N ALA A 118 18.77 17.12 -6.33
CA ALA A 118 20.07 16.97 -5.69
C ALA A 118 21.16 16.73 -6.75
N VAL A 119 22.15 17.62 -6.82
CA VAL A 119 23.32 17.39 -7.69
C VAL A 119 24.20 16.30 -7.07
N VAL A 120 24.26 15.14 -7.71
CA VAL A 120 25.08 13.99 -7.27
C VAL A 120 26.53 14.16 -7.71
N SER A 121 26.74 14.62 -8.94
CA SER A 121 28.08 14.88 -9.46
C SER A 121 28.05 15.99 -10.50
N LYS A 122 29.14 16.75 -10.58
CA LYS A 122 29.31 17.82 -11.55
C LYS A 122 30.74 17.79 -12.09
N GLN A 123 30.88 17.67 -13.40
CA GLN A 123 32.17 17.73 -14.11
C GLN A 123 32.09 18.83 -15.15
N CYS A 124 32.99 19.81 -15.06
CA CYS A 124 32.96 20.98 -15.92
C CYS A 124 34.19 21.03 -16.82
N PHE A 125 33.99 21.35 -18.09
CA PHE A 125 35.03 21.36 -19.13
C PHE A 125 35.34 22.81 -19.57
N GLY A 126 35.38 23.73 -18.61
CA GLY A 126 35.63 25.15 -18.86
C GLY A 126 34.46 25.84 -19.57
N SER A 127 34.72 26.40 -20.75
CA SER A 127 33.70 27.09 -21.58
C SER A 127 32.78 26.15 -22.35
N ALA A 128 33.12 24.86 -22.44
CA ALA A 128 32.30 23.86 -23.12
C ALA A 128 31.05 23.43 -22.32
N GLY A 129 30.91 23.89 -21.07
CA GLY A 129 29.79 23.55 -20.20
C GLY A 129 30.14 22.55 -19.09
N CYS A 130 29.11 22.05 -18.40
CA CYS A 130 29.24 21.05 -17.35
C CYS A 130 28.32 19.86 -17.59
N ASN A 131 28.85 18.66 -17.43
CA ASN A 131 28.05 17.46 -17.26
C ASN A 131 27.66 17.31 -15.79
N VAL A 132 26.36 17.36 -15.51
CA VAL A 132 25.78 17.29 -14.18
C VAL A 132 24.88 16.07 -14.10
N VAL A 133 25.09 15.25 -13.07
CA VAL A 133 24.18 14.17 -12.71
C VAL A 133 23.32 14.66 -11.57
N VAL A 134 22.02 14.73 -11.81
CA VAL A 134 21.03 15.13 -10.82
C VAL A 134 20.19 13.92 -10.40
N GLU A 135 19.83 13.91 -9.13
CA GLU A 135 18.91 12.95 -8.54
C GLU A 135 17.70 13.72 -8.02
N PRO A 136 16.52 13.55 -8.64
CA PRO A 136 15.29 14.13 -8.16
C PRO A 136 14.87 13.51 -6.83
N LYS A 137 14.47 14.37 -5.89
CA LYS A 137 13.94 14.03 -4.59
C LYS A 137 12.49 14.48 -4.54
N LEU A 138 11.60 13.50 -4.52
CA LEU A 138 10.18 13.74 -4.35
C LEU A 138 9.85 13.99 -2.88
N ASN A 139 9.11 15.05 -2.64
CA ASN A 139 8.54 15.41 -1.36
C ASN A 139 7.01 15.46 -1.51
N ALA A 140 6.32 14.57 -0.81
CA ALA A 140 4.86 14.54 -0.74
C ALA A 140 4.41 15.48 0.39
N LEU A 141 3.59 16.49 0.05
CA LEU A 141 3.15 17.53 0.98
C LEU A 141 1.77 17.21 1.60
N GLY A 142 0.94 16.43 0.90
CA GLY A 142 -0.41 16.07 1.32
C GLY A 142 -0.51 14.67 1.93
N ALA A 143 -1.26 14.50 3.02
CA ALA A 143 -1.52 13.19 3.62
C ALA A 143 -2.21 12.20 2.66
N SER A 144 -3.03 12.72 1.74
CA SER A 144 -3.71 11.94 0.71
C SER A 144 -2.71 11.23 -0.20
N THR A 145 -1.57 11.84 -0.52
CA THR A 145 -0.56 11.29 -1.46
C THR A 145 -0.02 9.92 -1.03
N LEU A 146 -0.06 9.62 0.28
CA LEU A 146 0.41 8.35 0.83
C LEU A 146 -0.55 7.18 0.54
N LEU A 147 -1.77 7.46 0.11
CA LEU A 147 -2.82 6.46 -0.10
C LEU A 147 -3.05 6.14 -1.58
N TRP A 148 -2.32 6.82 -2.49
CA TRP A 148 -2.43 6.64 -3.93
C TRP A 148 -1.08 6.20 -4.52
N GLU A 149 -1.14 5.40 -5.57
CA GLU A 149 0.01 5.15 -6.42
C GLU A 149 -0.04 6.17 -7.57
N CYS A 150 1.02 6.95 -7.74
CA CYS A 150 0.99 8.09 -8.67
C CYS A 150 2.21 8.12 -9.58
N ASP A 151 1.94 8.37 -10.87
CA ASP A 151 2.92 8.72 -11.88
C ASP A 151 3.04 10.25 -11.89
N ILE A 152 4.20 10.75 -11.48
CA ILE A 152 4.47 12.18 -11.31
C ILE A 152 5.40 12.61 -12.43
N THR A 153 4.87 13.37 -13.39
CA THR A 153 5.63 13.94 -14.49
C THR A 153 6.17 15.30 -14.08
N TYR A 154 7.48 15.48 -14.22
CA TYR A 154 8.18 16.72 -13.93
C TYR A 154 9.11 17.11 -15.07
N GLY A 155 9.28 18.41 -15.25
CA GLY A 155 10.26 18.97 -16.16
C GLY A 155 11.47 19.48 -15.41
N ILE A 156 12.66 19.19 -15.92
CA ILE A 156 13.92 19.73 -15.44
C ILE A 156 14.44 20.77 -16.42
N SER A 157 14.56 22.01 -15.94
CA SER A 157 15.12 23.12 -16.68
C SER A 157 16.61 23.30 -16.39
N GLY A 158 17.36 23.82 -17.37
CA GLY A 158 18.78 24.15 -17.23
C GLY A 158 19.73 23.29 -18.06
N ASP A 159 19.23 22.26 -18.74
CA ASP A 159 19.99 21.55 -19.76
C ASP A 159 20.19 22.44 -21.00
N ASP A 160 21.31 22.27 -21.69
CA ASP A 160 21.67 22.98 -22.91
C ASP A 160 20.73 22.62 -24.07
N SER A 161 20.18 21.41 -24.06
CA SER A 161 19.26 20.86 -25.06
C SER A 161 17.81 21.28 -24.85
N GLY A 162 17.47 21.87 -23.70
CA GLY A 162 16.11 22.32 -23.37
C GLY A 162 15.59 21.81 -22.03
N GLU A 163 14.27 21.80 -21.87
CA GLU A 163 13.63 21.20 -20.71
C GLU A 163 13.54 19.68 -20.88
N LEU A 164 13.95 18.94 -19.86
CA LEU A 164 13.95 17.49 -19.85
C LEU A 164 12.75 16.98 -19.05
N ILE A 165 11.84 16.28 -19.71
CA ILE A 165 10.65 15.72 -19.07
C ILE A 165 10.94 14.31 -18.60
N GLU A 166 10.69 14.05 -17.32
CA GLU A 166 10.82 12.74 -16.71
C GLU A 166 9.60 12.39 -15.85
N THR A 167 9.49 11.12 -15.50
CA THR A 167 8.41 10.60 -14.68
C THR A 167 8.99 9.84 -13.49
N ALA A 168 8.49 10.16 -12.31
CA ALA A 168 8.78 9.43 -11.10
C ALA A 168 7.54 8.68 -10.62
N TYR A 169 7.77 7.52 -10.00
CA TYR A 169 6.73 6.59 -9.61
C TYR A 169 6.61 6.58 -8.09
N ALA A 170 5.51 7.09 -7.56
CA ALA A 170 5.17 6.97 -6.14
C ALA A 170 4.35 5.69 -5.93
N GLN A 171 4.86 4.77 -5.10
CA GLN A 171 4.25 3.44 -4.88
C GLN A 171 3.30 3.42 -3.67
N GLY A 172 2.66 4.56 -3.35
CA GLY A 172 1.99 4.75 -2.07
C GLY A 172 2.96 4.83 -0.89
N GLY A 173 2.50 5.42 0.22
CA GLY A 173 3.33 5.72 1.38
C GLY A 173 4.47 6.68 1.04
N SER A 174 5.65 6.47 1.67
CA SER A 174 6.84 7.30 1.49
C SER A 174 7.86 6.75 0.48
N SER A 175 7.51 5.67 -0.23
CA SER A 175 8.39 5.04 -1.21
C SER A 175 8.15 5.58 -2.62
N TYR A 176 9.22 6.03 -3.25
CA TYR A 176 9.22 6.44 -4.65
C TYR A 176 10.39 5.84 -5.41
N ARG A 177 10.21 5.70 -6.73
CA ARG A 177 11.24 5.34 -7.69
C ARG A 177 11.47 6.53 -8.60
N VAL A 178 12.73 6.94 -8.67
CA VAL A 178 13.22 8.04 -9.49
C VAL A 178 14.52 7.59 -10.12
N ASP A 179 14.68 7.86 -11.40
CA ASP A 179 15.92 7.61 -12.11
C ASP A 179 16.86 8.83 -12.03
N ARG A 180 18.15 8.56 -12.07
CA ARG A 180 19.16 9.63 -12.14
C ARG A 180 19.26 10.13 -13.55
N THR A 181 19.35 11.44 -13.66
CA THR A 181 19.39 12.13 -14.93
C THR A 181 20.73 12.76 -15.15
N VAL A 182 21.26 12.58 -16.36
CA VAL A 182 22.49 13.21 -16.80
C VAL A 182 22.11 14.37 -17.73
N MET A 183 22.60 15.57 -17.42
CA MET A 183 22.34 16.78 -18.19
C MET A 183 23.62 17.57 -18.42
N SER A 184 23.69 18.25 -19.55
CA SER A 184 24.76 19.16 -19.90
C SER A 184 24.28 20.60 -19.73
N THR A 185 24.97 21.41 -18.94
CA THR A 185 24.64 22.83 -18.78
C THR A 185 25.58 23.71 -19.59
N LYS A 186 25.07 24.78 -20.20
CA LYS A 186 25.86 25.77 -20.97
C LYS A 186 27.07 26.31 -20.19
N ASN A 187 26.91 26.49 -18.89
CA ASN A 187 27.98 26.97 -18.01
C ASN A 187 27.81 26.45 -16.58
N THR A 188 28.80 26.75 -15.73
CA THR A 188 28.83 26.36 -14.32
C THR A 188 27.79 27.06 -13.45
N LYS A 189 27.26 28.21 -13.89
CA LYS A 189 26.34 29.06 -13.13
C LYS A 189 24.88 28.63 -13.28
N VAL A 190 24.55 27.83 -14.30
CA VAL A 190 23.21 27.28 -14.45
C VAL A 190 22.94 26.31 -13.29
N VAL A 191 21.85 26.56 -12.57
CA VAL A 191 21.34 25.70 -11.50
C VAL A 191 20.10 25.01 -12.03
N PRO A 192 20.13 23.67 -12.19
CA PRO A 192 18.96 22.93 -12.62
C PRO A 192 17.79 23.13 -11.66
N LYS A 193 16.58 23.27 -12.21
CA LYS A 193 15.34 23.35 -11.42
C LYS A 193 14.32 22.38 -11.97
N ALA A 194 13.62 21.69 -11.08
CA ALA A 194 12.51 20.82 -11.44
C ALA A 194 11.17 21.48 -11.11
N SER A 195 10.16 21.19 -11.92
CA SER A 195 8.77 21.55 -11.66
C SER A 195 7.84 20.41 -12.07
N VAL A 196 6.88 20.09 -11.21
CA VAL A 196 5.85 19.09 -11.51
C VAL A 196 4.86 19.69 -12.51
N THR A 197 4.62 18.98 -13.61
CA THR A 197 3.73 19.42 -14.69
C THR A 197 2.42 18.66 -14.70
N ALA A 198 2.46 17.36 -14.41
CA ALA A 198 1.29 16.51 -14.37
C ALA A 198 1.44 15.41 -13.32
N VAL A 199 0.32 14.98 -12.78
CA VAL A 199 0.22 13.85 -11.85
C VAL A 199 -0.94 13.00 -12.28
N SER A 200 -0.72 11.69 -12.41
CA SER A 200 -1.77 10.71 -12.67
C SER A 200 -1.74 9.67 -11.57
N CYS A 201 -2.84 9.57 -10.81
CA CYS A 201 -2.92 8.69 -9.66
C CYS A 201 -3.90 7.55 -9.90
N ARG A 202 -3.62 6.42 -9.25
CA ARG A 202 -4.45 5.23 -9.27
C ARG A 202 -4.60 4.75 -7.84
N ARG A 203 -5.80 4.25 -7.54
CA ARG A 203 -6.05 3.58 -6.27
C ARG A 203 -5.38 2.20 -6.35
N PRO A 204 -4.56 1.81 -5.36
CA PRO A 204 -3.96 0.48 -5.31
C PRO A 204 -5.02 -0.63 -5.22
#